data_AF-A0A9E5V9N0-F1
#
_entry.id   AF-A0A9E5V9N0-F1
#
_cell.length_a   1.000
_cell.length_b   1.000
_cell.length_c   1.000
_cell.angle_alpha   90.00
_cell.angle_beta   90.00
_cell.angle_gamma   90.00
#
_symmetry.space_group_name_H-M   'P 1'
#
loop_
_entity.id
_entity.type
_entity.pdbx_description
1 polymer ?
#
loop_
_entity_poly.entity_id
_entity_poly.type
_entity_poly.pdbx_seq_one_letter_code
_entity_poly.pdbx_strand_id
1 'polypeptide(L)' 'MIEEPKTTRYQIVSSMTVDELLSEGYANYDDFYEPWEEEWKIELSELERIVRENPIPDDECIPF' A
#
# COMPACT_ATOMS: atom_id res chain seq x y z
N MET A 1 -25.89 12.97 -35.60
CA MET A 1 -24.60 12.24 -35.68
C MET A 1 -24.24 11.88 -34.26
N ILE A 2 -24.08 10.59 -33.95
CA ILE A 2 -23.68 10.15 -32.61
C ILE A 2 -22.16 10.17 -32.62
N GLU A 3 -21.56 11.10 -31.87
CA GLU A 3 -20.11 11.11 -31.69
C GLU A 3 -19.74 9.92 -30.80
N GLU A 4 -19.10 8.91 -31.38
CA GLU A 4 -18.54 7.82 -30.59
C GLU A 4 -17.42 8.38 -29.71
N PRO A 5 -17.45 8.14 -28.38
CA PRO A 5 -16.38 8.57 -27.51
C PRO A 5 -15.10 7.82 -27.89
N LYS A 6 -14.11 8.55 -28.42
CA LYS A 6 -12.75 8.04 -28.66
C LYS A 6 -11.99 8.02 -27.33
N THR A 7 -12.32 7.08 -26.46
CA THR A 7 -11.52 6.83 -25.26
C THR A 7 -10.17 6.30 -25.69
N THR A 8 -9.09 6.97 -25.29
CA THR A 8 -7.72 6.55 -25.62
C THR A 8 -7.30 5.38 -24.75
N ARG A 9 -6.31 4.59 -25.21
CA ARG A 9 -5.74 3.48 -24.41
C ARG A 9 -5.27 3.96 -23.02
N TYR A 10 -4.72 5.17 -22.93
CA TYR A 10 -4.33 5.79 -21.65
C TYR A 10 -5.51 6.00 -20.71
N GLN A 11 -6.65 6.48 -21.24
CA GLN A 11 -7.85 6.70 -20.42
C GLN A 11 -8.44 5.37 -19.91
N ILE A 12 -8.36 4.30 -20.71
CA ILE A 12 -8.78 2.96 -20.30
C ILE A 12 -7.86 2.45 -19.17
N VAL A 13 -6.55 2.43 -19.41
CA VAL A 13 -5.55 1.97 -18.43
C VAL A 13 -5.62 2.78 -17.13
N SER A 14 -5.87 4.09 -17.20
CA SER A 14 -5.99 4.96 -16.01
C SER A 14 -7.21 4.66 -15.13
N SER A 15 -8.21 3.95 -15.66
CA SER A 15 -9.42 3.58 -14.92
C SER A 15 -9.39 2.15 -14.38
N MET A 16 -8.33 1.39 -14.67
CA MET A 16 -8.19 0.00 -14.25
C MET A 16 -7.64 -0.09 -12.82
N THR A 17 -8.10 -1.11 -12.10
CA THR A 17 -7.53 -1.53 -10.82
C THR A 17 -6.18 -2.21 -11.01
N VAL A 18 -5.41 -2.33 -9.92
CA VAL A 18 -4.11 -3.04 -9.93
C VAL A 18 -4.26 -4.48 -10.44
N ASP A 19 -5.29 -5.19 -9.99
CA ASP A 19 -5.56 -6.57 -10.41
C ASP A 19 -5.81 -6.68 -11.92
N GLU A 20 -6.57 -5.74 -12.49
CA GLU A 20 -6.86 -5.71 -13.93
C GLU A 20 -5.61 -5.35 -14.75
N LEU A 21 -4.78 -4.43 -14.25
CA LEU A 21 -3.51 -4.09 -14.90
C LEU A 21 -2.56 -5.29 -14.97
N LEU A 22 -2.52 -6.10 -13.91
CA LEU A 22 -1.75 -7.33 -13.83
C LEU A 22 -2.34 -8.43 -14.72
N SER A 23 -3.65 -8.66 -14.68
CA SER A 23 -4.30 -9.77 -15.41
C SER A 23 -4.26 -9.58 -16.92
N GLU A 24 -4.38 -8.33 -17.38
CA GLU A 24 -4.34 -7.98 -18.80
C GLU A 24 -2.90 -7.74 -19.32
N GLY A 25 -1.89 -7.86 -18.44
CA GLY A 25 -0.47 -7.76 -18.79
C GLY A 25 0.01 -6.33 -19.09
N TYR A 26 -0.66 -5.31 -18.54
CA TYR A 26 -0.22 -3.92 -18.63
C TYR A 26 0.83 -3.53 -17.59
N ALA A 27 0.96 -4.31 -16.51
CA ALA A 27 1.96 -4.14 -15.45
C ALA A 27 2.40 -5.51 -14.89
N ASN A 28 3.50 -5.52 -14.14
CA ASN A 28 4.00 -6.67 -13.37
C ASN A 28 4.09 -6.32 -11.88
N TYR A 29 4.20 -7.32 -11.01
CA TYR A 29 4.34 -7.10 -9.57
C TYR A 29 5.56 -6.23 -9.21
N ASP A 30 6.65 -6.34 -9.96
CA ASP A 30 7.85 -5.53 -9.75
C ASP A 30 7.60 -4.03 -9.99
N ASP A 31 6.61 -3.67 -10.83
CA ASP A 31 6.24 -2.27 -11.10
C ASP A 31 5.55 -1.61 -9.88
N PHE A 32 5.06 -2.41 -8.94
CA PHE A 32 4.45 -1.97 -7.68
C PHE A 32 5.40 -2.15 -6.48
N TYR A 33 6.63 -2.61 -6.70
CA TYR A 33 7.58 -2.80 -5.61
C TYR A 33 8.19 -1.46 -5.21
N GLU A 34 7.95 -1.08 -3.96
CA GLU A 34 8.43 0.17 -3.39
C GLU A 34 9.45 -0.13 -2.27
N PRO A 35 10.77 0.07 -2.49
CA PRO A 35 11.82 -0.34 -1.54
C PRO A 35 11.68 0.24 -0.13
N TRP A 36 11.10 1.43 -0.01
CA TRP A 36 10.89 2.11 1.27
C TRP A 36 9.77 1.48 2.12
N GLU A 37 8.85 0.70 1.51
CA GLU A 37 7.87 -0.07 2.27
C GLU A 37 8.53 -1.15 3.14
N GLU A 38 9.64 -1.72 2.67
CA GLU A 38 10.42 -2.69 3.45
C GLU A 38 11.12 -2.03 4.64
N GLU A 39 11.63 -0.81 4.46
CA GLU A 39 12.19 -0.01 5.55
C GLU A 39 11.12 0.28 6.62
N TRP A 40 9.92 0.68 6.19
CA TRP A 40 8.79 0.93 7.08
C TRP A 40 8.36 -0.32 7.86
N LYS A 41 8.33 -1.49 7.23
CA LYS A 41 8.03 -2.77 7.92
C LYS A 41 9.05 -3.09 9.00
N ILE A 42 10.33 -2.82 8.74
CA ILE A 42 11.40 -3.02 9.72
C ILE A 42 11.21 -2.06 10.91
N GLU A 43 10.98 -0.77 10.65
CA GLU A 43 10.75 0.23 11.70
C GLU A 43 9.53 -0.12 12.59
N LEU A 44 8.43 -0.57 11.98
CA LEU A 44 7.24 -1.02 12.71
C LEU A 44 7.53 -2.24 13.59
N SER A 45 8.29 -3.21 13.08
CA SER A 45 8.70 -4.40 13.83
C SER A 45 9.60 -4.03 15.02
N GLU A 46 10.50 -3.06 14.84
CA GLU A 46 11.33 -2.55 15.94
C GLU A 46 10.52 -1.83 17.01
N LEU A 47 9.54 -1.01 16.61
CA LEU A 47 8.62 -0.35 17.55
C LEU A 47 7.79 -1.36 18.34
N GLU A 48 7.24 -2.38 17.67
CA GLU A 48 6.48 -3.46 18.33
C GLU A 48 7.35 -4.20 19.36
N ARG A 49 8.61 -4.49 19.00
CA ARG A 49 9.58 -5.08 19.94
C ARG A 49 9.82 -4.18 21.15
N ILE A 50 10.05 -2.88 20.93
CA ILE A 50 10.31 -1.91 22.01
C ILE A 50 9.13 -1.86 22.98
N VAL A 51 7.90 -1.79 22.46
CA VAL A 51 6.67 -1.77 23.27
C VAL A 51 6.52 -3.07 24.09
N ARG A 52 6.82 -4.22 23.49
CA ARG A 52 6.76 -5.51 24.17
C ARG A 52 7.81 -5.64 25.28
N GLU A 53 9.02 -5.13 25.04
CA GLU A 53 10.15 -5.23 25.97
C GLU A 53 10.11 -4.18 27.08
N ASN A 54 9.41 -3.07 26.86
CA ASN A 54 9.23 -1.99 27.83
C ASN A 54 7.74 -1.79 28.13
N PRO A 55 7.07 -2.78 28.73
CA PRO A 55 5.70 -2.60 29.18
C PRO A 55 5.69 -1.50 30.26
N ILE A 56 4.77 -0.54 30.11
CA ILE A 56 4.55 0.47 31.14
C ILE A 56 3.96 -0.25 32.36
N PRO A 57 4.55 -0.14 33.55
CA PRO A 57 3.99 -0.70 34.76
C PRO A 57 2.59 -0.14 35.02
N ASP A 58 1.65 -1.00 35.44
CA ASP A 58 0.26 -0.60 35.68
C ASP A 58 0.12 0.51 36.75
N ASP A 59 1.11 0.67 37.63
CA ASP A 59 1.19 1.73 38.64
C ASP A 59 1.60 3.10 38.08
N GLU A 60 2.16 3.14 36.86
CA GLU A 60 2.45 4.37 36.12
C GLU A 60 1.29 4.76 35.17
N CYS A 61 0.28 3.89 35.01
CA CYS A 61 -0.88 4.14 34.17
C CYS A 61 -1.93 5.00 34.89
N ILE A 62 -2.34 6.12 34.26
CA ILE A 62 -3.46 6.94 34.73
C ILE A 62 -4.76 6.37 34.13
N PRO A 63 -5.73 5.93 34.94
CA PRO A 63 -6.99 5.41 34.41
C PRO A 63 -7.76 6.52 33.67
N PHE A 64 -8.26 6.17 32.48
CA PHE A 64 -9.08 7.01 31.61
C PHE A 64 -10.54 7.08 32.04
#